data_AF-A0A7S4E5A1-F1
#
_entry.id   AF-A0A7S4E5A1-F1
#
_cell.length_a   1.000
_cell.length_b   1.000
_cell.length_c   1.000
_cell.angle_alpha   90.00
_cell.angle_beta   90.00
_cell.angle_gamma   90.00
#
_symmetry.space_group_name_H-M   'P 1'
#
loop_
_entity.id
_entity.type
_entity.pdbx_description
1 polymer ?
#
loop_
_entity_poly.entity_id
_entity_poly.type
_entity_poly.pdbx_seq_one_letter_code
_entity_poly.pdbx_strand_id
1 'polypeptide(L)'
;MDVRRGVDIVVANAKFLESSGGAEAFAETLAGGGKSLPLSLYKLVYVEKCEDSDAQEELSNLAATLSLTDADTKMVREGVLAPKLDLKLAEALRSNDLSDLKDWISSVDCPENLVKDKYVRAYTDKLRMSEAIPSPERTEELARLQASLELTDDDVYPAQLDQYLPLYRKSALEAMGASGGGIVNEEYKEGLAKLQSRLNLKDDDCTRAFTEAAKQRLKPLVDDTISAFEEATMTPAELAKKRGESTSSDQGEDLNRDASGGGTFGIAAEGAAAGPGGSPEAVLSNFAGVLDFIDGNAVDINAGDLVPGNLKKDIFKQCVLADLQLTDAGVTDAKKERYEATMARLPEVLALEDKDVASARAEVGKAIATKYCAAALQQKLTLDAQDQAFVADLGERLGTDLGDVSFGAKKKALLARLGLPPYDGPEGAERAASTRDAAVAMGIDLAADLGLPDKTVKALFAAEATKAIDEGDADSVGDVADGYGLSGEDASKALADLAESVVLDCVENAKASAIMKKPVRACEDMDRLLLYIDFTDLEEGKLEKAFGNKKQDLVDMYAAYCDSKGPEIEAKAEALRELVFSS
;
A
#
# COMPACT_ATOMS: atom_id res chain seq x y z
N MET A 1 -60.22 -54.87 8.95
CA MET A 1 -61.59 -54.31 9.02
C MET A 1 -61.59 -53.00 8.27
N ASP A 2 -62.75 -52.67 7.71
CA ASP A 2 -62.98 -51.85 6.51
C ASP A 2 -62.67 -50.35 6.69
N VAL A 3 -61.86 -49.77 5.80
CA VAL A 3 -61.58 -48.31 5.72
C VAL A 3 -62.89 -47.53 5.55
N ARG A 4 -63.91 -48.12 4.91
CA ARG A 4 -65.27 -47.56 4.82
C ARG A 4 -65.92 -47.37 6.19
N ARG A 5 -65.68 -48.28 7.13
CA ARG A 5 -66.27 -48.22 8.47
C ARG A 5 -65.62 -47.15 9.35
N GLY A 6 -64.33 -46.85 9.13
CA GLY A 6 -63.64 -45.73 9.78
C GLY A 6 -64.12 -44.38 9.27
N VAL A 7 -64.34 -44.27 7.95
CA VAL A 7 -64.92 -43.07 7.31
C VAL A 7 -66.36 -42.83 7.79
N ASP A 8 -67.18 -43.86 7.87
CA ASP A 8 -68.56 -43.76 8.36
C ASP A 8 -68.63 -43.26 9.82
N ILE A 9 -67.65 -43.60 10.66
CA ILE A 9 -67.58 -43.15 12.07
C ILE A 9 -67.18 -41.67 12.17
N VAL A 10 -66.24 -41.21 11.33
CA VAL A 10 -65.83 -39.80 11.28
C VAL A 10 -66.94 -38.92 10.70
N VAL A 11 -67.65 -39.42 9.69
CA VAL A 11 -68.81 -38.74 9.09
C VAL A 11 -70.00 -38.70 10.05
N ALA A 12 -70.27 -39.77 10.81
CA ALA A 12 -71.38 -39.82 11.77
C ALA A 12 -71.20 -38.89 12.99
N ASN A 13 -69.95 -38.61 13.39
CA ASN A 13 -69.66 -37.75 14.54
C ASN A 13 -69.43 -36.27 14.16
N ALA A 14 -69.17 -35.96 12.89
CA ALA A 14 -68.97 -34.59 12.39
C ALA A 14 -70.20 -34.09 11.59
N LYS A 15 -71.27 -33.71 12.30
CA LYS A 15 -72.55 -33.22 11.72
C LYS A 15 -72.45 -32.06 10.72
N PHE A 16 -71.31 -31.40 10.58
CA PHE A 16 -71.12 -30.31 9.61
C PHE A 16 -70.76 -30.80 8.18
N LEU A 17 -70.43 -32.08 7.99
CA LEU A 17 -70.07 -32.65 6.68
C LEU A 17 -71.25 -33.22 5.89
N GLU A 18 -72.44 -33.34 6.49
CA GLU A 18 -73.61 -33.97 5.86
C GLU A 18 -74.27 -33.11 4.76
N SER A 19 -74.01 -31.80 4.68
CA SER A 19 -74.79 -30.90 3.82
C SER A 19 -74.23 -30.65 2.41
N SER A 20 -73.07 -31.22 2.05
CA SER A 20 -72.36 -30.83 0.82
C SER A 20 -71.64 -31.96 0.10
N GLY A 21 -72.23 -33.16 -0.07
CA GLY A 21 -71.64 -34.21 -0.93
C GLY A 21 -70.18 -34.56 -0.62
N GLY A 22 -69.72 -34.25 0.60
CA GLY A 22 -68.31 -34.10 0.91
C GLY A 22 -67.55 -35.42 0.90
N ALA A 23 -68.24 -36.55 1.06
CA ALA A 23 -67.62 -37.87 1.11
C ALA A 23 -66.92 -38.27 -0.21
N GLU A 24 -67.46 -37.93 -1.37
CA GLU A 24 -66.84 -38.22 -2.69
C GLU A 24 -65.68 -37.27 -2.99
N ALA A 25 -65.84 -35.97 -2.71
CA ALA A 25 -64.76 -34.98 -2.84
C ALA A 25 -63.59 -35.26 -1.87
N PHE A 26 -63.88 -35.77 -0.68
CA PHE A 26 -62.88 -36.15 0.32
C PHE A 26 -62.06 -37.37 -0.13
N ALA A 27 -62.72 -38.37 -0.72
CA ALA A 27 -62.06 -39.53 -1.31
C ALA A 27 -61.19 -39.17 -2.53
N GLU A 28 -61.66 -38.26 -3.40
CA GLU A 28 -60.87 -37.75 -4.53
C GLU A 28 -59.67 -36.89 -4.08
N THR A 29 -59.81 -36.09 -3.02
CA THR A 29 -58.70 -35.26 -2.50
C THR A 29 -57.60 -36.11 -1.86
N LEU A 30 -57.97 -37.21 -1.18
CA LEU A 30 -57.05 -38.23 -0.68
C LEU A 30 -56.35 -39.00 -1.81
N ALA A 31 -57.05 -39.28 -2.91
CA ALA A 31 -56.50 -39.95 -4.09
C ALA A 31 -55.61 -39.02 -4.96
N GLY A 32 -55.83 -37.71 -4.91
CA GLY A 32 -55.09 -36.69 -5.69
C GLY A 32 -53.76 -36.21 -5.08
N GLY A 33 -53.35 -36.74 -3.93
CA GLY A 33 -52.02 -36.48 -3.34
C GLY A 33 -51.90 -35.22 -2.45
N GLY A 34 -53.00 -34.52 -2.15
CA GLY A 34 -52.99 -33.32 -1.29
C GLY A 34 -53.32 -33.63 0.18
N LYS A 35 -52.36 -33.46 1.10
CA LYS A 35 -52.54 -33.71 2.54
C LYS A 35 -53.26 -32.59 3.33
N SER A 36 -53.61 -31.47 2.71
CA SER A 36 -54.11 -30.27 3.41
C SER A 36 -55.45 -30.47 4.13
N LEU A 37 -56.38 -31.20 3.52
CA LEU A 37 -57.73 -31.42 4.05
C LEU A 37 -57.74 -32.46 5.20
N PRO A 38 -57.07 -33.64 5.08
CA PRO A 38 -56.86 -34.55 6.21
C PRO A 38 -56.18 -33.89 7.41
N LEU A 39 -55.13 -33.09 7.19
CA LEU A 39 -54.45 -32.34 8.25
C LEU A 39 -55.37 -31.34 8.95
N SER A 40 -56.24 -30.65 8.19
CA SER A 40 -57.16 -29.66 8.74
C SER A 40 -58.26 -30.28 9.60
N LEU A 41 -58.81 -31.43 9.19
CA LEU A 41 -59.79 -32.17 10.00
C LEU A 41 -59.15 -32.74 11.26
N TYR A 42 -57.96 -33.33 11.15
CA TYR A 42 -57.22 -33.81 12.31
C TYR A 42 -56.95 -32.67 13.30
N LYS A 43 -56.53 -31.49 12.80
CA LYS A 43 -56.32 -30.29 13.62
C LYS A 43 -57.59 -29.86 14.37
N LEU A 44 -58.74 -29.85 13.71
CA LEU A 44 -59.99 -29.36 14.30
C LEU A 44 -60.45 -30.27 15.46
N VAL A 45 -60.39 -31.59 15.25
CA VAL A 45 -60.69 -32.57 16.31
C VAL A 45 -59.63 -32.54 17.41
N TYR A 46 -58.35 -32.41 17.06
CA TYR A 46 -57.26 -32.31 18.03
C TYR A 46 -57.40 -31.08 18.94
N VAL A 47 -57.79 -29.91 18.41
CA VAL A 47 -58.03 -28.70 19.22
C VAL A 47 -59.09 -28.91 20.30
N GLU A 48 -60.15 -29.67 19.99
CA GLU A 48 -61.26 -29.96 20.91
C GLU A 48 -60.90 -31.05 21.93
N LYS A 49 -60.08 -32.02 21.52
CA LYS A 49 -59.83 -33.26 22.29
C LYS A 49 -58.45 -33.36 22.92
N CYS A 50 -57.52 -32.44 22.68
CA CYS A 50 -56.14 -32.55 23.17
C CYS A 50 -55.99 -32.55 24.69
N GLU A 51 -56.99 -32.06 25.43
CA GLU A 51 -56.99 -32.00 26.91
C GLU A 51 -57.77 -33.15 27.55
N ASP A 52 -58.39 -34.02 26.73
CA ASP A 52 -59.17 -35.17 27.16
C ASP A 52 -58.29 -36.43 27.14
N SER A 53 -57.90 -36.93 28.32
CA SER A 53 -57.00 -38.09 28.45
C SER A 53 -57.58 -39.36 27.82
N ASP A 54 -58.91 -39.47 27.77
CA ASP A 54 -59.61 -40.63 27.25
C ASP A 54 -59.71 -40.59 25.71
N ALA A 55 -59.40 -39.45 25.09
CA ALA A 55 -59.48 -39.24 23.65
C ALA A 55 -58.19 -39.58 22.89
N GLN A 56 -57.11 -39.99 23.55
CA GLN A 56 -55.85 -40.38 22.88
C GLN A 56 -56.03 -41.56 21.91
N GLU A 57 -56.84 -42.56 22.30
CA GLU A 57 -57.16 -43.70 21.44
C GLU A 57 -58.01 -43.28 20.23
N GLU A 58 -58.96 -42.37 20.43
CA GLU A 58 -59.79 -41.78 19.36
C GLU A 58 -58.94 -40.98 18.35
N LEU A 59 -57.99 -40.17 18.84
CA LEU A 59 -57.07 -39.39 18.01
C LEU A 59 -56.10 -40.28 17.23
N SER A 60 -55.65 -41.39 17.81
CA SER A 60 -54.79 -42.37 17.10
C SER A 60 -55.58 -43.09 15.99
N ASN A 61 -56.80 -43.50 16.28
CA ASN A 61 -57.71 -44.10 15.30
C ASN A 61 -58.08 -43.12 14.16
N LEU A 62 -58.27 -41.84 14.48
CA LEU A 62 -58.52 -40.79 13.49
C LEU A 62 -57.30 -40.56 12.59
N ALA A 63 -56.09 -40.49 13.14
CA ALA A 63 -54.86 -40.35 12.36
C ALA A 63 -54.65 -41.53 11.39
N ALA A 64 -54.89 -42.75 11.85
CA ALA A 64 -54.83 -43.95 11.02
C ALA A 64 -55.89 -43.93 9.90
N THR A 65 -57.12 -43.50 10.21
CA THR A 65 -58.21 -43.37 9.23
C THR A 65 -57.88 -42.33 8.16
N LEU A 66 -57.24 -41.22 8.55
CA LEU A 66 -56.84 -40.14 7.66
C LEU A 66 -55.53 -40.40 6.91
N SER A 67 -54.91 -41.57 7.11
CA SER A 67 -53.61 -41.94 6.51
C SER A 67 -52.50 -40.90 6.78
N LEU A 68 -52.52 -40.28 7.96
CA LEU A 68 -51.49 -39.34 8.39
C LEU A 68 -50.26 -40.09 8.90
N THR A 69 -49.08 -39.58 8.56
CA THR A 69 -47.82 -40.10 9.11
C THR A 69 -47.58 -39.55 10.52
N ASP A 70 -46.68 -40.17 11.29
CA ASP A 70 -46.27 -39.65 12.60
C ASP A 70 -45.69 -38.22 12.52
N ALA A 71 -45.06 -37.87 11.41
CA ALA A 71 -44.57 -36.51 11.17
C ALA A 71 -45.72 -35.51 10.95
N ASP A 72 -46.76 -35.92 10.22
CA ASP A 72 -47.95 -35.11 9.96
C ASP A 72 -48.73 -34.84 11.26
N THR A 73 -48.92 -35.86 12.09
CA THR A 73 -49.60 -35.73 13.38
C THR A 73 -48.78 -34.86 14.34
N LYS A 74 -47.46 -35.11 14.45
CA LYS A 74 -46.55 -34.29 15.26
C LYS A 74 -46.61 -32.80 14.88
N MET A 75 -46.60 -32.48 13.58
CA MET A 75 -46.71 -31.10 13.10
C MET A 75 -48.03 -30.43 13.55
N VAL A 76 -49.16 -31.14 13.48
CA VAL A 76 -50.45 -30.62 13.93
C VAL A 76 -50.48 -30.45 15.45
N ARG A 77 -49.95 -31.42 16.20
CA ARG A 77 -49.83 -31.35 17.67
C ARG A 77 -49.02 -30.13 18.09
N GLU A 78 -47.83 -29.96 17.52
CA GLU A 78 -46.97 -28.80 17.80
C GLU A 78 -47.67 -27.48 17.43
N GLY A 79 -48.32 -27.41 16.28
CA GLY A 79 -49.03 -26.20 15.83
C GLY A 79 -50.25 -25.81 16.68
N VAL A 80 -50.88 -26.76 17.38
CA VAL A 80 -52.02 -26.50 18.28
C VAL A 80 -51.55 -26.23 19.72
N LEU A 81 -50.57 -27.00 20.19
CA LEU A 81 -50.06 -26.89 21.56
C LEU A 81 -49.20 -25.64 21.74
N ALA A 82 -48.42 -25.22 20.74
CA ALA A 82 -47.53 -24.05 20.85
C ALA A 82 -48.22 -22.76 21.34
N PRO A 83 -49.33 -22.28 20.75
CA PRO A 83 -50.00 -21.07 21.22
C PRO A 83 -50.69 -21.24 22.58
N LYS A 84 -51.18 -22.45 22.92
CA LYS A 84 -51.75 -22.74 24.25
C LYS A 84 -50.65 -22.72 25.32
N LEU A 85 -49.49 -23.30 25.01
CA LEU A 85 -48.31 -23.31 25.86
C LEU A 85 -47.80 -21.89 26.10
N ASP A 86 -47.77 -21.01 25.09
CA ASP A 86 -47.39 -19.60 25.26
C ASP A 86 -48.30 -18.88 26.27
N LEU A 87 -49.62 -19.06 26.17
CA LEU A 87 -50.58 -18.44 27.08
C LEU A 87 -50.43 -18.96 28.52
N LYS A 88 -50.30 -20.28 28.68
CA LYS A 88 -50.14 -20.93 30.00
C LYS A 88 -48.80 -20.59 30.64
N LEU A 89 -47.72 -20.55 29.86
CA LEU A 89 -46.41 -20.14 30.33
C LEU A 89 -46.42 -18.66 30.75
N ALA A 90 -47.05 -17.77 29.98
CA ALA A 90 -47.18 -16.36 30.37
C ALA A 90 -48.03 -16.14 31.63
N GLU A 91 -49.00 -17.03 31.91
CA GLU A 91 -49.77 -17.03 33.16
C GLU A 91 -48.90 -17.52 34.33
N ALA A 92 -48.21 -18.65 34.16
CA ALA A 92 -47.31 -19.25 35.15
C ALA A 92 -46.16 -18.32 35.56
N LEU A 93 -45.57 -17.60 34.59
CA LEU A 93 -44.51 -16.61 34.87
C LEU A 93 -45.03 -15.37 35.61
N ARG A 94 -46.33 -15.04 35.47
CA ARG A 94 -46.95 -13.94 36.21
C ARG A 94 -47.31 -14.32 37.64
N SER A 95 -47.77 -15.55 37.86
CA SER A 95 -48.05 -16.10 39.20
C SER A 95 -46.78 -16.56 39.93
N ASN A 96 -45.66 -16.72 39.20
CA ASN A 96 -44.41 -17.30 39.69
C ASN A 96 -44.57 -18.73 40.19
N ASP A 97 -45.50 -19.48 39.57
CA ASP A 97 -45.85 -20.86 39.88
C ASP A 97 -45.99 -21.66 38.58
N LEU A 98 -45.17 -22.70 38.43
CA LEU A 98 -45.11 -23.57 37.26
C LEU A 98 -45.86 -24.90 37.45
N SER A 99 -46.44 -25.14 38.63
CA SER A 99 -47.08 -26.42 38.98
C SER A 99 -48.20 -26.76 37.99
N ASP A 100 -49.15 -25.84 37.82
CA ASP A 100 -50.29 -25.99 36.89
C ASP A 100 -49.84 -26.17 35.44
N LEU A 101 -48.72 -25.54 35.06
CA LEU A 101 -48.16 -25.68 33.72
C LEU A 101 -47.56 -27.07 33.51
N LYS A 102 -46.81 -27.60 34.48
CA LYS A 102 -46.19 -28.93 34.41
C LYS A 102 -47.23 -30.05 34.39
N ASP A 103 -48.29 -29.90 35.17
CA ASP A 103 -49.43 -30.82 35.18
C ASP A 103 -50.13 -30.83 33.81
N TRP A 104 -50.34 -29.65 33.22
CA TRP A 104 -50.92 -29.53 31.88
C TRP A 104 -50.02 -30.09 30.77
N ILE A 105 -48.70 -29.81 30.82
CA ILE A 105 -47.72 -30.36 29.87
C ILE A 105 -47.76 -31.90 29.88
N SER A 106 -47.87 -32.49 31.07
CA SER A 106 -47.94 -33.94 31.26
C SER A 106 -49.26 -34.53 30.77
N SER A 107 -50.39 -33.83 30.98
CA SER A 107 -51.70 -34.34 30.57
C SER A 107 -51.92 -34.34 29.05
N VAL A 108 -51.33 -33.37 28.33
CA VAL A 108 -51.46 -33.23 26.87
C VAL A 108 -50.34 -33.91 26.07
N ASP A 109 -49.40 -34.60 26.74
CA ASP A 109 -48.23 -35.24 26.12
C ASP A 109 -47.47 -34.28 25.18
N CYS A 110 -47.11 -33.10 25.71
CA CYS A 110 -46.47 -32.06 24.91
C CYS A 110 -45.05 -32.46 24.49
N PRO A 111 -44.64 -32.27 23.22
CA PRO A 111 -43.28 -32.60 22.79
C PRO A 111 -42.20 -31.85 23.59
N GLU A 112 -41.24 -32.58 24.17
CA GLU A 112 -40.17 -31.99 25.01
C GLU A 112 -39.40 -30.87 24.29
N ASN A 113 -39.10 -31.04 23.00
CA ASN A 113 -38.42 -30.02 22.20
C ASN A 113 -39.22 -28.71 22.07
N LEU A 114 -40.56 -28.81 21.99
CA LEU A 114 -41.42 -27.63 21.92
C LEU A 114 -41.44 -26.90 23.26
N VAL A 115 -41.57 -27.64 24.37
CA VAL A 115 -41.51 -27.08 25.73
C VAL A 115 -40.19 -26.36 25.95
N LYS A 116 -39.07 -27.02 25.61
CA LYS A 116 -37.73 -26.47 25.75
C LYS A 116 -37.53 -25.19 24.92
N ASP A 117 -37.97 -25.17 23.65
CA ASP A 117 -37.92 -23.96 22.81
C ASP A 117 -38.72 -22.80 23.41
N LYS A 118 -39.92 -23.06 23.95
CA LYS A 118 -40.73 -22.02 24.61
C LYS A 118 -40.10 -21.50 25.90
N TYR A 119 -39.49 -22.37 26.70
CA TYR A 119 -38.79 -21.99 27.92
C TYR A 119 -37.56 -21.13 27.60
N VAL A 120 -36.76 -21.49 26.61
CA VAL A 120 -35.62 -20.70 26.15
C VAL A 120 -36.07 -19.31 25.66
N ARG A 121 -37.18 -19.23 24.91
CA ARG A 121 -37.75 -17.94 24.49
C ARG A 121 -38.19 -17.08 25.66
N ALA A 122 -38.91 -17.66 26.62
CA ALA A 122 -39.35 -16.93 27.82
C ALA A 122 -38.17 -16.39 28.64
N TYR A 123 -37.10 -17.18 28.78
CA TYR A 123 -35.86 -16.74 29.40
C TYR A 123 -35.23 -15.59 28.61
N THR A 124 -35.12 -15.74 27.28
CA THR A 124 -34.53 -14.73 26.38
C THR A 124 -35.29 -13.40 26.42
N ASP A 125 -36.62 -13.44 26.43
CA ASP A 125 -37.47 -12.26 26.53
C ASP A 125 -37.25 -11.55 27.87
N LYS A 126 -37.14 -12.31 28.97
CA LYS A 126 -36.82 -11.76 30.29
C LYS A 126 -35.42 -11.15 30.31
N LEU A 127 -34.43 -11.81 29.72
CA LEU A 127 -33.05 -11.32 29.63
C LEU A 127 -32.99 -9.95 28.92
N ARG A 128 -33.71 -9.82 27.80
CA ARG A 128 -33.74 -8.61 26.94
C ARG A 128 -34.49 -7.42 27.53
N MET A 129 -35.18 -7.56 28.67
CA MET A 129 -35.86 -6.44 29.32
C MET A 129 -34.92 -5.34 29.83
N SER A 130 -33.61 -5.60 29.88
CA SER A 130 -32.59 -4.62 30.25
C SER A 130 -31.38 -4.71 29.33
N GLU A 131 -30.97 -3.57 28.79
CA GLU A 131 -29.73 -3.41 28.02
C GLU A 131 -28.54 -3.03 28.91
N ALA A 132 -28.76 -2.74 30.21
CA ALA A 132 -27.70 -2.42 31.15
C ALA A 132 -27.03 -3.66 31.76
N ILE A 133 -25.81 -3.49 32.27
CA ILE A 133 -25.08 -4.52 33.03
C ILE A 133 -25.98 -4.98 34.22
N PRO A 134 -26.33 -6.28 34.30
CA PRO A 134 -27.32 -6.77 35.26
C PRO A 134 -26.84 -6.55 36.69
N SER A 135 -27.68 -6.00 37.57
CA SER A 135 -27.38 -5.94 39.01
C SER A 135 -27.23 -7.36 39.60
N PRO A 136 -26.57 -7.52 40.77
CA PRO A 136 -26.51 -8.81 41.46
C PRO A 136 -27.91 -9.42 41.66
N GLU A 137 -28.88 -8.60 42.07
CA GLU A 137 -30.29 -8.98 42.24
C GLU A 137 -30.91 -9.51 40.94
N ARG A 138 -30.63 -8.84 39.81
CA ARG A 138 -31.14 -9.28 38.50
C ARG A 138 -30.50 -10.58 38.05
N THR A 139 -29.22 -10.78 38.36
CA THR A 139 -28.49 -12.01 38.04
C THR A 139 -29.09 -13.19 38.80
N GLU A 140 -29.43 -13.00 40.08
CA GLU A 140 -30.14 -14.00 40.87
C GLU A 140 -31.56 -14.26 40.35
N GLU A 141 -32.30 -13.23 39.92
CA GLU A 141 -33.64 -13.41 39.33
C GLU A 141 -33.57 -14.28 38.06
N LEU A 142 -32.60 -14.03 37.19
CA LEU A 142 -32.38 -14.82 35.97
C LEU A 142 -31.95 -16.26 36.30
N ALA A 143 -31.08 -16.46 37.29
CA ALA A 143 -30.67 -17.80 37.74
C ALA A 143 -31.86 -18.60 38.33
N ARG A 144 -32.74 -17.94 39.09
CA ARG A 144 -33.98 -18.56 39.61
C ARG A 144 -34.93 -18.92 38.48
N LEU A 145 -35.06 -18.07 37.45
CA LEU A 145 -35.87 -18.34 36.27
C LEU A 145 -35.31 -19.52 35.45
N GLN A 146 -34.00 -19.57 35.26
CA GLN A 146 -33.33 -20.68 34.57
C GLN A 146 -33.59 -22.00 35.30
N ALA A 147 -33.42 -22.01 36.63
CA ALA A 147 -33.66 -23.19 37.46
C ALA A 147 -35.15 -23.61 37.47
N SER A 148 -36.08 -22.65 37.51
CA SER A 148 -37.52 -22.95 37.52
C SER A 148 -37.99 -23.55 36.20
N LEU A 149 -37.44 -23.08 35.08
CA LEU A 149 -37.67 -23.60 33.73
C LEU A 149 -36.84 -24.85 33.41
N GLU A 150 -36.02 -25.35 34.34
CA GLU A 150 -35.18 -26.56 34.14
C GLU A 150 -34.23 -26.43 32.93
N LEU A 151 -33.76 -25.22 32.63
CA LEU A 151 -32.85 -24.94 31.52
C LEU A 151 -31.38 -25.13 31.97
N THR A 152 -30.57 -25.71 31.08
CA THR A 152 -29.13 -25.83 31.31
C THR A 152 -28.40 -24.55 30.90
N ASP A 153 -27.14 -24.39 31.33
CA ASP A 153 -26.32 -23.24 30.94
C ASP A 153 -26.14 -23.15 29.43
N ASP A 154 -26.00 -24.29 28.74
CA ASP A 154 -25.87 -24.34 27.29
C ASP A 154 -27.14 -23.90 26.55
N ASP A 155 -28.32 -24.02 27.17
CA ASP A 155 -29.59 -23.60 26.58
C ASP A 155 -29.76 -22.08 26.61
N VAL A 156 -29.24 -21.42 27.65
CA VAL A 156 -29.38 -19.97 27.85
C VAL A 156 -28.19 -19.17 27.34
N TYR A 157 -27.01 -19.81 27.24
CA TYR A 157 -25.76 -19.15 26.86
C TYR A 157 -25.84 -18.40 25.52
N PRO A 158 -26.46 -18.91 24.44
CA PRO A 158 -26.56 -18.17 23.19
C PRO A 158 -27.28 -16.82 23.34
N ALA A 159 -28.33 -16.76 24.17
CA ALA A 159 -29.06 -15.52 24.44
C ALA A 159 -28.25 -14.57 25.34
N GLN A 160 -27.54 -15.11 26.34
CA GLN A 160 -26.62 -14.34 27.20
C GLN A 160 -25.49 -13.72 26.38
N LEU A 161 -24.89 -14.50 25.47
CA LEU A 161 -23.84 -14.05 24.58
C LEU A 161 -24.31 -12.90 23.69
N ASP A 162 -25.47 -13.05 23.03
CA ASP A 162 -26.08 -12.02 22.17
C ASP A 162 -26.31 -10.70 22.94
N GLN A 163 -26.82 -10.78 24.17
CA GLN A 163 -27.14 -9.60 24.97
C GLN A 163 -25.91 -8.94 25.62
N TYR A 164 -24.97 -9.72 26.16
CA TYR A 164 -23.93 -9.23 27.05
C TYR A 164 -22.55 -9.10 26.42
N LEU A 165 -22.24 -9.83 25.35
CA LEU A 165 -20.97 -9.67 24.63
C LEU A 165 -20.76 -8.25 24.11
N PRO A 166 -21.78 -7.54 23.56
CA PRO A 166 -21.63 -6.14 23.16
C PRO A 166 -21.29 -5.20 24.33
N LEU A 167 -21.83 -5.47 25.53
CA LEU A 167 -21.53 -4.69 26.73
C LEU A 167 -20.10 -4.90 27.19
N TYR A 168 -19.63 -6.15 27.20
CA TYR A 168 -18.23 -6.46 27.50
C TYR A 168 -17.28 -5.76 26.53
N ARG A 169 -17.56 -5.85 25.21
CA ARG A 169 -16.76 -5.18 24.18
C ARG A 169 -16.72 -3.66 24.36
N LYS A 170 -17.84 -3.04 24.73
CA LYS A 170 -17.91 -1.60 25.03
C LYS A 170 -17.03 -1.23 26.23
N SER A 171 -17.10 -2.01 27.31
CA SER A 171 -16.24 -1.79 28.49
C SER A 171 -14.76 -2.00 28.17
N ALA A 172 -14.40 -2.96 27.33
CA ALA A 172 -13.02 -3.14 26.86
C ALA A 172 -12.53 -1.91 26.08
N LEU A 173 -13.37 -1.33 25.20
CA LEU A 173 -13.04 -0.10 24.45
C LEU A 173 -12.88 1.13 25.35
N GLU A 174 -13.67 1.23 26.41
CA GLU A 174 -13.58 2.30 27.42
C GLU A 174 -12.30 2.15 28.26
N ALA A 175 -11.99 0.93 28.70
CA ALA A 175 -10.76 0.61 29.41
C ALA A 175 -9.51 0.96 28.60
N MET A 176 -9.47 0.60 27.32
CA MET A 176 -8.39 1.01 26.42
C MET A 176 -8.35 2.54 26.27
N GLY A 177 -9.50 3.21 26.14
CA GLY A 177 -9.56 4.67 25.98
C GLY A 177 -9.09 5.46 27.21
N ALA A 178 -9.32 4.95 28.41
CA ALA A 178 -8.94 5.63 29.65
C ALA A 178 -7.42 5.64 29.93
N SER A 179 -6.66 4.78 29.26
CA SER A 179 -5.24 4.53 29.53
C SER A 179 -4.25 5.51 28.88
N GLY A 180 -4.72 6.48 28.08
CA GLY A 180 -3.86 7.46 27.38
C GLY A 180 -3.06 6.89 26.20
N GLY A 181 -2.60 5.64 26.28
CA GLY A 181 -1.86 4.93 25.22
C GLY A 181 -2.59 3.72 24.62
N GLY A 182 -3.84 3.47 25.02
CA GLY A 182 -4.62 2.32 24.54
C GLY A 182 -4.29 0.99 25.25
N ILE A 183 -3.26 0.95 26.10
CA ILE A 183 -2.84 -0.25 26.85
C ILE A 183 -3.63 -0.34 28.15
N VAL A 184 -4.44 -1.39 28.29
CA VAL A 184 -5.26 -1.59 29.49
C VAL A 184 -4.36 -1.87 30.70
N ASN A 185 -4.46 -1.04 31.74
CA ASN A 185 -3.72 -1.25 32.98
C ASN A 185 -4.27 -2.46 33.77
N GLU A 186 -3.51 -2.96 34.75
CA GLU A 186 -3.92 -4.12 35.54
C GLU A 186 -5.24 -3.92 36.30
N GLU A 187 -5.51 -2.70 36.79
CA GLU A 187 -6.77 -2.38 37.48
C GLU A 187 -8.01 -2.55 36.57
N TYR A 188 -7.92 -2.11 35.32
CA TYR A 188 -8.98 -2.28 34.33
C TYR A 188 -9.05 -3.73 33.84
N LYS A 189 -7.94 -4.47 33.73
CA LYS A 189 -7.95 -5.92 33.44
C LYS A 189 -8.71 -6.69 34.52
N GLU A 190 -8.43 -6.41 35.80
CA GLU A 190 -9.18 -6.99 36.91
C GLU A 190 -10.67 -6.60 36.87
N GLY A 191 -10.96 -5.35 36.50
CA GLY A 191 -12.33 -4.88 36.29
C GLY A 191 -13.07 -5.66 35.18
N LEU A 192 -12.39 -5.94 34.07
CA LEU A 192 -12.93 -6.73 32.96
C LEU A 192 -13.14 -8.20 33.35
N ALA A 193 -12.23 -8.81 34.13
CA ALA A 193 -12.40 -10.18 34.63
C ALA A 193 -13.61 -10.30 35.59
N LYS A 194 -13.81 -9.29 36.45
CA LYS A 194 -15.02 -9.20 37.31
C LYS A 194 -16.28 -9.02 36.48
N LEU A 195 -16.21 -8.23 35.40
CA LEU A 195 -17.34 -8.02 34.49
C LEU A 195 -17.68 -9.31 33.74
N GLN A 196 -16.69 -10.01 33.16
CA GLN A 196 -16.86 -11.32 32.51
C GLN A 196 -17.58 -12.31 33.43
N SER A 197 -17.12 -12.43 34.68
CA SER A 197 -17.72 -13.30 35.69
C SER A 197 -19.18 -12.93 35.98
N ARG A 198 -19.48 -11.63 36.07
CA ARG A 198 -20.84 -11.11 36.31
C ARG A 198 -21.78 -11.30 35.13
N LEU A 199 -21.25 -11.27 33.91
CA LEU A 199 -22.00 -11.48 32.67
C LEU A 199 -22.13 -12.95 32.29
N ASN A 200 -21.44 -13.86 33.02
CA ASN A 200 -21.40 -15.29 32.74
C ASN A 200 -20.92 -15.63 31.32
N LEU A 201 -19.92 -14.89 30.82
CA LEU A 201 -19.34 -15.09 29.49
C LEU A 201 -18.17 -16.08 29.53
N LYS A 202 -18.06 -16.93 28.50
CA LYS A 202 -16.92 -17.85 28.35
C LYS A 202 -15.67 -17.06 27.96
N ASP A 203 -14.52 -17.59 28.37
CA ASP A 203 -13.21 -16.94 28.19
C ASP A 203 -12.86 -16.71 26.72
N ASP A 204 -13.11 -17.71 25.87
CA ASP A 204 -12.84 -17.61 24.43
C ASP A 204 -13.63 -16.48 23.76
N ASP A 205 -14.90 -16.29 24.15
CA ASP A 205 -15.76 -15.23 23.61
C ASP A 205 -15.31 -13.85 24.09
N CYS A 206 -14.94 -13.72 25.37
CA CYS A 206 -14.38 -12.49 25.92
C CYS A 206 -13.04 -12.14 25.25
N THR A 207 -12.16 -13.12 25.05
CA THR A 207 -10.88 -12.94 24.36
C THR A 207 -11.09 -12.46 22.92
N ARG A 208 -12.04 -13.07 22.21
CA ARG A 208 -12.42 -12.64 20.84
C ARG A 208 -12.97 -11.21 20.84
N ALA A 209 -13.90 -10.89 21.74
CA ALA A 209 -14.48 -9.55 21.83
C ALA A 209 -13.45 -8.48 22.24
N PHE A 210 -12.50 -8.83 23.12
CA PHE A 210 -11.39 -7.96 23.49
C PHE A 210 -10.45 -7.71 22.31
N THR A 211 -10.13 -8.75 21.54
CA THR A 211 -9.32 -8.65 20.32
C THR A 211 -10.00 -7.77 19.26
N GLU A 212 -11.32 -7.91 19.08
CA GLU A 212 -12.10 -7.04 18.19
C GLU A 212 -12.09 -5.58 18.63
N ALA A 213 -12.21 -5.32 19.94
CA ALA A 213 -12.07 -3.98 20.52
C ALA A 213 -10.66 -3.41 20.30
N ALA A 214 -9.63 -4.23 20.51
CA ALA A 214 -8.25 -3.85 20.30
C ALA A 214 -7.97 -3.52 18.83
N LYS A 215 -8.50 -4.30 17.87
CA LYS A 215 -8.38 -4.01 16.43
C LYS A 215 -9.02 -2.67 16.06
N GLN A 216 -10.13 -2.31 16.70
CA GLN A 216 -10.78 -1.01 16.50
C GLN A 216 -9.94 0.16 17.04
N ARG A 217 -9.19 -0.05 18.13
CA ARG A 217 -8.24 0.94 18.69
C ARG A 217 -6.89 0.96 17.98
N LEU A 218 -6.48 -0.14 17.37
CA LEU A 218 -5.25 -0.25 16.60
C LEU A 218 -5.32 0.53 15.29
N LYS A 219 -6.50 0.58 14.67
CA LYS A 219 -6.72 1.27 13.39
C LYS A 219 -6.16 2.71 13.35
N PRO A 220 -6.52 3.64 14.27
CA PRO A 220 -5.96 4.99 14.25
C PRO A 220 -4.44 5.01 14.39
N LEU A 221 -3.82 4.12 15.20
CA LEU A 221 -2.36 4.04 15.33
C LEU A 221 -1.67 3.62 14.01
N VAL A 222 -2.29 2.71 13.27
CA VAL A 222 -1.82 2.32 11.93
C VAL A 222 -2.03 3.45 10.93
N ASP A 223 -3.17 4.16 10.99
CA ASP A 223 -3.44 5.33 10.14
C ASP A 223 -2.42 6.46 10.39
N ASP A 224 -1.99 6.67 11.64
CA ASP A 224 -0.93 7.62 12.00
C ASP A 224 0.43 7.18 11.45
N THR A 225 0.72 5.88 11.44
CA THR A 225 1.93 5.31 10.83
C THR A 225 1.93 5.53 9.31
N ILE A 226 0.79 5.28 8.65
CA ILE A 226 0.63 5.53 7.21
C ILE A 226 0.79 7.02 6.91
N SER A 227 0.21 7.90 7.74
CA SER A 227 0.33 9.34 7.59
C SER A 227 1.79 9.80 7.72
N ALA A 228 2.52 9.27 8.71
CA ALA A 228 3.96 9.53 8.85
C ALA A 228 4.77 9.04 7.64
N PHE A 229 4.40 7.89 7.08
CA PHE A 229 5.03 7.36 5.85
C PHE A 229 4.76 8.26 4.64
N GLU A 230 3.53 8.72 4.44
CA GLU A 230 3.18 9.66 3.37
C GLU A 230 3.96 10.96 3.52
N GLU A 231 4.08 11.48 4.74
CA GLU A 231 4.86 12.70 5.01
C GLU A 231 6.36 12.50 4.77
N ALA A 232 6.91 11.31 5.06
CA ALA A 232 8.32 11.00 4.82
C ALA A 232 8.65 10.81 3.32
N THR A 233 7.65 10.53 2.49
CA THR A 233 7.83 10.26 1.04
C THR A 233 7.44 11.43 0.14
N MET A 234 6.70 12.41 0.65
CA MET A 234 6.31 13.62 -0.06
C MET A 234 7.46 14.62 -0.23
N THR A 235 7.41 15.42 -1.30
CA THR A 235 8.33 16.55 -1.46
C THR A 235 8.00 17.68 -0.47
N PRO A 236 8.96 18.56 -0.11
CA PRO A 236 8.71 19.69 0.78
C PRO A 236 7.58 20.62 0.29
N ALA A 237 7.39 20.75 -1.02
CA ALA A 237 6.32 21.56 -1.62
C ALA A 237 4.93 20.91 -1.48
N GLU A 238 4.85 19.58 -1.59
CA GLU A 238 3.61 18.82 -1.40
C GLU A 238 3.21 18.76 0.08
N LEU A 239 4.19 18.61 0.98
CA LEU A 239 4.02 18.71 2.43
C LEU A 239 3.44 20.06 2.86
N ALA A 240 3.97 21.17 2.31
CA ALA A 240 3.47 22.51 2.60
C ALA A 240 2.01 22.68 2.16
N LYS A 241 1.60 22.06 1.05
CA LYS A 241 0.21 22.08 0.58
C LYS A 241 -0.72 21.24 1.45
N LYS A 242 -0.32 20.00 1.79
CA LYS A 242 -1.10 19.10 2.67
C LYS A 242 -1.35 19.74 4.05
N ARG A 243 -0.34 20.41 4.61
CA ARG A 243 -0.46 21.12 5.90
C ARG A 243 -1.25 22.43 5.81
N GLY A 244 -1.17 23.15 4.68
CA GLY A 244 -2.00 24.33 4.44
C GLY A 244 -3.50 24.02 4.30
N GLU A 245 -3.84 22.79 3.92
CA GLU A 245 -5.23 22.31 3.88
C GLU A 245 -5.70 21.74 5.24
N SER A 246 -4.79 21.32 6.13
CA SER A 246 -5.12 20.67 7.41
C SER A 246 -5.05 21.57 8.66
N THR A 247 -4.66 22.84 8.54
CA THR A 247 -4.63 23.80 9.66
C THR A 247 -6.03 24.32 10.03
N SER A 248 -6.89 23.46 10.59
CA SER A 248 -8.06 23.91 11.36
C SER A 248 -8.48 23.03 12.53
N SER A 249 -7.67 22.05 12.95
CA SER A 249 -7.96 21.34 14.21
C SER A 249 -6.73 20.69 14.83
N ASP A 250 -6.33 21.27 15.96
CA ASP A 250 -5.91 20.55 17.16
C ASP A 250 -4.64 19.66 17.06
N GLN A 251 -3.46 20.30 17.10
CA GLN A 251 -2.24 19.64 17.57
C GLN A 251 -2.02 20.04 19.04
N GLY A 252 -2.62 19.26 19.93
CA GLY A 252 -2.27 19.23 21.34
C GLY A 252 -0.84 18.70 21.53
N GLU A 253 -0.17 19.24 22.53
CA GLU A 253 1.19 18.96 23.01
C GLU A 253 1.70 17.53 22.77
N ASP A 254 2.62 17.39 21.82
CA ASP A 254 3.50 16.22 21.72
C ASP A 254 4.60 16.33 22.79
N LEU A 255 4.47 15.49 23.82
CA LEU A 255 5.23 15.51 25.07
C LEU A 255 6.62 14.85 25.01
N ASN A 256 7.20 14.60 23.83
CA ASN A 256 8.49 13.92 23.72
C ASN A 256 9.50 14.50 22.71
N ARG A 257 9.39 15.80 22.39
CA ARG A 257 10.35 16.46 21.48
C ARG A 257 11.56 17.02 22.25
N ASP A 258 12.46 16.16 22.70
CA ASP A 258 13.78 16.58 23.18
C ASP A 258 14.69 16.92 22.00
N ALA A 259 15.05 18.19 21.95
CA ALA A 259 15.96 18.77 20.97
C ALA A 259 17.41 18.49 21.36
N SER A 260 18.02 17.44 20.81
CA SER A 260 19.47 17.43 20.57
C SER A 260 19.91 16.25 19.69
N GLY A 261 20.65 16.58 18.63
CA GLY A 261 21.61 15.69 17.98
C GLY A 261 21.05 14.70 16.95
N GLY A 262 21.17 15.05 15.67
CA GLY A 262 20.94 14.09 14.59
C GLY A 262 21.33 14.65 13.23
N GLY A 263 22.48 14.22 12.73
CA GLY A 263 22.97 14.55 11.40
C GLY A 263 22.27 13.75 10.31
N THR A 264 22.11 14.46 9.19
CA THR A 264 22.29 13.98 7.81
C THR A 264 21.35 12.91 7.27
N PHE A 265 20.32 13.37 6.55
CA PHE A 265 20.23 13.11 5.10
C PHE A 265 19.64 14.31 4.36
N GLY A 266 20.53 15.28 4.15
CA GLY A 266 20.53 16.23 3.05
C GLY A 266 21.97 16.69 2.96
N ILE A 267 22.85 15.98 2.23
CA ILE A 267 24.28 16.32 2.23
C ILE A 267 24.49 17.54 1.33
N ALA A 268 24.45 18.72 1.95
CA ALA A 268 25.40 19.80 1.71
C ALA A 268 25.59 20.57 3.02
N ALA A 269 26.85 20.67 3.43
CA ALA A 269 27.29 21.66 4.40
C ALA A 269 27.16 23.04 3.74
N GLU A 270 26.17 23.82 4.16
CA GLU A 270 26.24 25.25 4.43
C GLU A 270 24.84 25.72 4.86
N GLY A 271 24.82 26.63 5.83
CA GLY A 271 23.65 26.88 6.66
C GLY A 271 22.38 27.19 5.88
N ALA A 272 21.42 26.29 5.96
CA ALA A 272 20.02 26.57 5.67
C ALA A 272 19.15 25.66 6.54
N ALA A 273 18.22 26.28 7.25
CA ALA A 273 17.38 25.69 8.29
C ALA A 273 16.66 24.42 7.83
N ALA A 274 16.56 23.43 8.73
CA ALA A 274 15.69 22.29 8.57
C ALA A 274 14.23 22.76 8.43
N GLY A 275 13.68 22.63 7.23
CA GLY A 275 12.25 22.73 6.97
C GLY A 275 11.52 21.46 7.44
N PRO A 276 10.21 21.53 7.70
CA PRO A 276 9.48 20.51 8.44
C PRO A 276 8.94 19.42 7.49
N GLY A 277 9.59 18.26 7.40
CA GLY A 277 9.08 17.05 6.75
C GLY A 277 9.03 15.87 7.74
N GLY A 278 8.20 14.86 7.48
CA GLY A 278 8.17 13.64 8.29
C GLY A 278 9.51 12.89 8.18
N SER A 279 10.04 12.36 9.29
CA SER A 279 11.30 11.60 9.29
C SER A 279 11.03 10.10 9.18
N PRO A 280 11.95 9.31 8.59
CA PRO A 280 11.88 7.84 8.66
C PRO A 280 11.76 7.32 10.10
N GLU A 281 12.41 8.00 11.05
CA GLU A 281 12.30 7.72 12.47
C GLU A 281 10.87 7.85 13.01
N ALA A 282 10.08 8.82 12.55
CA ALA A 282 8.68 8.96 12.96
C ALA A 282 7.85 7.74 12.54
N VAL A 283 8.12 7.17 11.35
CA VAL A 283 7.48 5.93 10.88
C VAL A 283 7.81 4.76 11.81
N LEU A 284 9.10 4.57 12.12
CA LEU A 284 9.55 3.50 13.02
C LEU A 284 9.02 3.69 14.45
N SER A 285 8.98 4.93 14.95
CA SER A 285 8.45 5.27 16.26
C SER A 285 6.96 4.98 16.39
N ASN A 286 6.16 5.37 15.39
CA ASN A 286 4.73 5.08 15.38
C ASN A 286 4.48 3.57 15.31
N PHE A 287 5.27 2.83 14.52
CA PHE A 287 5.16 1.38 14.47
C PHE A 287 5.59 0.69 15.77
N ALA A 288 6.61 1.21 16.47
CA ALA A 288 6.95 0.74 17.80
C ALA A 288 5.78 0.93 18.78
N GLY A 289 5.03 2.05 18.66
CA GLY A 289 3.78 2.26 19.41
C GLY A 289 2.68 1.25 19.08
N VAL A 290 2.57 0.85 17.81
CA VAL A 290 1.66 -0.23 17.36
C VAL A 290 2.03 -1.57 18.03
N LEU A 291 3.32 -1.92 18.09
CA LEU A 291 3.78 -3.13 18.75
C LEU A 291 3.60 -3.08 20.27
N ASP A 292 3.93 -1.96 20.91
CA ASP A 292 3.72 -1.78 22.34
C ASP A 292 2.23 -1.94 22.70
N PHE A 293 1.31 -1.48 21.84
CA PHE A 293 -0.12 -1.68 22.02
C PHE A 293 -0.51 -3.16 21.93
N ILE A 294 0.02 -3.88 20.94
CA ILE A 294 -0.25 -5.31 20.72
C ILE A 294 0.26 -6.13 21.92
N ASP A 295 1.50 -5.90 22.34
CA ASP A 295 2.14 -6.64 23.43
C ASP A 295 1.57 -6.28 24.80
N GLY A 296 1.36 -4.97 25.05
CA GLY A 296 0.82 -4.48 26.31
C GLY A 296 -0.60 -4.99 26.60
N ASN A 297 -1.38 -5.22 25.54
CA ASN A 297 -2.72 -5.81 25.64
C ASN A 297 -2.73 -7.34 25.46
N ALA A 298 -1.58 -7.97 25.18
CA ALA A 298 -1.44 -9.40 24.91
C ALA A 298 -2.43 -9.92 23.85
N VAL A 299 -2.59 -9.18 22.75
CA VAL A 299 -3.50 -9.53 21.65
C VAL A 299 -2.74 -10.07 20.46
N ASP A 300 -3.30 -11.07 19.78
CA ASP A 300 -2.75 -11.60 18.54
C ASP A 300 -3.44 -10.93 17.34
N ILE A 301 -2.83 -9.84 16.84
CA ILE A 301 -3.39 -9.04 15.73
C ILE A 301 -2.31 -8.78 14.69
N ASN A 302 -2.60 -9.14 13.43
CA ASN A 302 -1.78 -8.72 12.30
C ASN A 302 -2.13 -7.28 11.89
N ALA A 303 -1.28 -6.31 12.24
CA ALA A 303 -1.48 -4.92 11.84
C ALA A 303 -1.43 -4.73 10.32
N GLY A 304 -0.77 -5.64 9.59
CA GLY A 304 -0.72 -5.69 8.15
C GLY A 304 -2.10 -5.81 7.49
N ASP A 305 -3.11 -6.34 8.16
CA ASP A 305 -4.49 -6.34 7.63
C ASP A 305 -5.08 -4.92 7.49
N LEU A 306 -4.55 -3.97 8.27
CA LEU A 306 -4.99 -2.58 8.29
C LEU A 306 -4.17 -1.71 7.32
N VAL A 307 -3.04 -2.22 6.82
CA VAL A 307 -2.14 -1.52 5.90
C VAL A 307 -2.48 -1.89 4.45
N PRO A 308 -2.63 -0.91 3.54
CA PRO A 308 -2.79 -1.19 2.11
C PRO A 308 -1.64 -2.05 1.57
N GLY A 309 -1.96 -3.13 0.84
CA GLY A 309 -0.98 -4.15 0.46
C GLY A 309 0.24 -3.61 -0.31
N ASN A 310 0.05 -2.59 -1.14
CA ASN A 310 1.12 -1.94 -1.89
C ASN A 310 2.06 -1.09 -1.00
N LEU A 311 1.62 -0.67 0.18
CA LEU A 311 2.42 0.18 1.09
C LEU A 311 3.25 -0.63 2.08
N LYS A 312 2.89 -1.88 2.37
CA LYS A 312 3.55 -2.72 3.40
C LYS A 312 5.07 -2.79 3.21
N LYS A 313 5.50 -3.10 1.98
CA LYS A 313 6.93 -3.20 1.64
C LYS A 313 7.63 -1.85 1.76
N ASP A 314 6.98 -0.76 1.36
CA ASP A 314 7.58 0.57 1.38
C ASP A 314 7.65 1.17 2.79
N ILE A 315 6.66 0.92 3.65
CA ILE A 315 6.71 1.24 5.09
C ILE A 315 7.90 0.50 5.73
N PHE A 316 8.05 -0.79 5.43
CA PHE A 316 9.18 -1.57 5.92
C PHE A 316 10.53 -0.99 5.47
N LYS A 317 10.66 -0.55 4.20
CA LYS A 317 11.88 0.14 3.72
C LYS A 317 12.17 1.41 4.52
N GLN A 318 11.16 2.20 4.88
CA GLN A 318 11.36 3.40 5.70
C GLN A 318 11.82 3.06 7.13
N CYS A 319 11.28 1.99 7.72
CA CYS A 319 11.76 1.51 9.03
C CYS A 319 13.22 1.02 8.97
N VAL A 320 13.61 0.29 7.91
CA VAL A 320 15.02 -0.11 7.69
C VAL A 320 15.93 1.11 7.53
N LEU A 321 15.48 2.14 6.81
CA LEU A 321 16.22 3.40 6.68
C LEU A 321 16.41 4.10 8.03
N ALA A 322 15.36 4.15 8.84
CA ALA A 322 15.40 4.74 10.18
C ALA A 322 16.39 3.99 11.08
N ASP A 323 16.32 2.67 11.10
CA ASP A 323 17.21 1.80 11.88
C ASP A 323 18.69 2.04 11.56
N LEU A 324 19.03 2.11 10.27
CA LEU A 324 20.39 2.46 9.83
C LEU A 324 20.83 3.86 10.31
N GLN A 325 19.94 4.86 10.24
CA GLN A 325 20.24 6.23 10.68
C GLN A 325 20.45 6.35 12.20
N LEU A 326 19.77 5.51 12.98
CA LEU A 326 19.83 5.52 14.44
C LEU A 326 21.14 4.94 14.98
N THR A 327 21.83 4.09 14.21
CA THR A 327 23.14 3.55 14.61
C THR A 327 24.23 4.62 14.72
N ASP A 328 24.08 5.77 14.05
CA ASP A 328 25.08 6.85 14.00
C ASP A 328 24.71 8.09 14.85
N ALA A 329 23.50 8.16 15.42
CA ALA A 329 22.99 9.31 16.17
C ALA A 329 22.95 9.05 17.69
N GLY A 330 23.02 10.12 18.50
CA GLY A 330 23.07 10.12 19.98
C GLY A 330 21.78 9.66 20.68
N VAL A 331 21.30 8.46 20.32
CA VAL A 331 20.09 7.81 20.81
C VAL A 331 20.40 7.06 22.10
N THR A 332 19.49 7.11 23.08
CA THR A 332 19.61 6.36 24.34
C THR A 332 19.57 4.85 24.10
N ASP A 333 20.30 4.08 24.92
CA ASP A 333 20.36 2.61 24.79
C ASP A 333 18.96 1.97 24.82
N ALA A 334 18.06 2.49 25.67
CA ALA A 334 16.67 2.01 25.76
C ALA A 334 15.87 2.20 24.46
N LYS A 335 16.13 3.28 23.71
CA LYS A 335 15.45 3.54 22.43
C LYS A 335 16.01 2.67 21.31
N LYS A 336 17.31 2.35 21.35
CA LYS A 336 17.91 1.36 20.44
C LYS A 336 17.34 -0.03 20.67
N GLU A 337 17.29 -0.49 21.92
CA GLU A 337 16.73 -1.80 22.28
C GLU A 337 15.26 -1.92 21.84
N ARG A 338 14.45 -0.87 22.04
CA ARG A 338 13.05 -0.85 21.58
C ARG A 338 12.93 -0.96 20.05
N TYR A 339 13.79 -0.28 19.30
CA TYR A 339 13.76 -0.33 17.84
C TYR A 339 14.31 -1.64 17.28
N GLU A 340 15.35 -2.21 17.88
CA GLU A 340 15.84 -3.55 17.53
C GLU A 340 14.74 -4.61 17.73
N ALA A 341 14.05 -4.58 18.88
CA ALA A 341 12.90 -5.45 19.14
C ALA A 341 11.76 -5.23 18.14
N THR A 342 11.50 -3.97 17.78
CA THR A 342 10.50 -3.60 16.76
C THR A 342 10.86 -4.18 15.40
N MET A 343 12.10 -4.01 14.95
CA MET A 343 12.58 -4.48 13.65
C MET A 343 12.55 -6.01 13.51
N ALA A 344 12.70 -6.74 14.62
CA ALA A 344 12.60 -8.21 14.64
C ALA A 344 11.18 -8.70 14.35
N ARG A 345 10.16 -8.01 14.87
CA ARG A 345 8.74 -8.42 14.76
C ARG A 345 7.97 -7.73 13.63
N LEU A 346 8.50 -6.63 13.12
CA LEU A 346 7.88 -5.83 12.07
C LEU A 346 7.48 -6.65 10.82
N PRO A 347 8.30 -7.61 10.30
CA PRO A 347 7.90 -8.42 9.16
C PRO A 347 6.64 -9.27 9.41
N GLU A 348 6.56 -9.91 10.57
CA GLU A 348 5.44 -10.77 10.97
C GLU A 348 4.17 -9.95 11.11
N VAL A 349 4.26 -8.81 11.81
CA VAL A 349 3.12 -7.94 12.07
C VAL A 349 2.62 -7.22 10.82
N LEU A 350 3.47 -6.99 9.81
CA LEU A 350 3.05 -6.50 8.50
C LEU A 350 2.54 -7.60 7.55
N ALA A 351 2.69 -8.88 7.91
CA ALA A 351 2.49 -10.03 7.03
C ALA A 351 3.35 -9.97 5.76
N LEU A 352 4.63 -9.65 5.89
CA LEU A 352 5.59 -9.68 4.79
C LEU A 352 6.18 -11.08 4.65
N GLU A 353 6.32 -11.57 3.41
CA GLU A 353 7.06 -12.78 3.14
C GLU A 353 8.58 -12.54 3.23
N ASP A 354 9.36 -13.57 3.55
CA ASP A 354 10.84 -13.48 3.63
C ASP A 354 11.48 -12.90 2.36
N LYS A 355 10.90 -13.23 1.19
CA LYS A 355 11.34 -12.69 -0.10
C LYS A 355 11.18 -11.16 -0.18
N ASP A 356 10.11 -10.63 0.39
CA ASP A 356 9.79 -9.20 0.36
C ASP A 356 10.65 -8.44 1.35
N VAL A 357 10.92 -9.04 2.52
CA VAL A 357 11.88 -8.53 3.51
C VAL A 357 13.28 -8.43 2.92
N ALA A 358 13.79 -9.52 2.34
CA ALA A 358 15.11 -9.55 1.72
C ALA A 358 15.21 -8.55 0.56
N SER A 359 14.19 -8.51 -0.30
CA SER A 359 14.11 -7.57 -1.42
C SER A 359 14.07 -6.11 -0.95
N ALA A 360 13.33 -5.78 0.11
CA ALA A 360 13.27 -4.44 0.66
C ALA A 360 14.62 -3.99 1.24
N ARG A 361 15.28 -4.85 2.02
CA ARG A 361 16.63 -4.58 2.55
C ARG A 361 17.64 -4.38 1.43
N ALA A 362 17.62 -5.23 0.41
CA ALA A 362 18.50 -5.12 -0.75
C ALA A 362 18.25 -3.83 -1.55
N GLU A 363 16.99 -3.42 -1.76
CA GLU A 363 16.64 -2.17 -2.45
C GLU A 363 17.12 -0.94 -1.69
N VAL A 364 16.92 -0.89 -0.36
CA VAL A 364 17.42 0.19 0.50
C VAL A 364 18.95 0.25 0.45
N GLY A 365 19.61 -0.88 0.68
CA GLY A 365 21.07 -0.97 0.67
C GLY A 365 21.67 -0.56 -0.68
N LYS A 366 21.12 -1.06 -1.80
CA LYS A 366 21.56 -0.68 -3.14
C LYS A 366 21.36 0.80 -3.40
N ALA A 367 20.25 1.39 -2.97
CA ALA A 367 20.01 2.82 -3.15
C ALA A 367 21.00 3.69 -2.37
N ILE A 368 21.31 3.34 -1.12
CA ILE A 368 22.30 4.04 -0.28
C ILE A 368 23.71 3.87 -0.87
N ALA A 369 24.12 2.62 -1.13
CA ALA A 369 25.42 2.31 -1.69
C ALA A 369 25.64 3.01 -3.04
N THR A 370 24.65 2.97 -3.93
CA THR A 370 24.72 3.68 -5.23
C THR A 370 24.87 5.19 -5.05
N LYS A 371 24.14 5.80 -4.11
CA LYS A 371 24.27 7.25 -3.82
C LYS A 371 25.65 7.59 -3.25
N TYR A 372 26.13 6.80 -2.28
CA TYR A 372 27.43 6.98 -1.66
C TYR A 372 28.55 6.86 -2.71
N CYS A 373 28.59 5.76 -3.46
CA CYS A 373 29.58 5.54 -4.50
C CYS A 373 29.49 6.58 -5.61
N ALA A 374 28.29 7.04 -6.00
CA ALA A 374 28.15 8.11 -6.98
C ALA A 374 28.72 9.44 -6.48
N ALA A 375 28.50 9.79 -5.21
CA ALA A 375 29.08 10.98 -4.60
C ALA A 375 30.61 10.88 -4.49
N ALA A 376 31.12 9.69 -4.15
CA ALA A 376 32.56 9.42 -4.18
C ALA A 376 33.12 9.62 -5.60
N LEU A 377 32.46 9.09 -6.63
CA LEU A 377 32.85 9.22 -8.04
C LEU A 377 32.70 10.65 -8.62
N GLN A 378 32.03 11.55 -7.92
CA GLN A 378 32.09 12.98 -8.23
C GLN A 378 33.42 13.60 -7.78
N GLN A 379 33.99 13.11 -6.69
CA GLN A 379 35.25 13.62 -6.12
C GLN A 379 36.49 12.89 -6.66
N LYS A 380 36.38 11.59 -6.96
CA LYS A 380 37.45 10.74 -7.53
C LYS A 380 36.96 9.99 -8.77
N LEU A 381 37.87 9.50 -9.61
CA LEU A 381 37.50 8.80 -10.86
C LEU A 381 37.27 7.30 -10.70
N THR A 382 37.74 6.70 -9.60
CA THR A 382 37.63 5.27 -9.32
C THR A 382 37.22 5.03 -7.86
N LEU A 383 36.55 3.90 -7.61
CA LEU A 383 36.22 3.46 -6.26
C LEU A 383 37.44 2.77 -5.65
N ASP A 384 37.72 3.05 -4.38
CA ASP A 384 38.84 2.48 -3.64
C ASP A 384 38.38 1.41 -2.63
N ALA A 385 39.34 0.86 -1.88
CA ALA A 385 39.07 -0.15 -0.86
C ALA A 385 38.18 0.36 0.28
N GLN A 386 38.16 1.66 0.56
CA GLN A 386 37.30 2.25 1.59
C GLN A 386 35.84 2.27 1.12
N ASP A 387 35.57 2.60 -0.15
CA ASP A 387 34.20 2.54 -0.68
C ASP A 387 33.69 1.09 -0.72
N GLN A 388 34.55 0.15 -1.13
CA GLN A 388 34.21 -1.26 -1.14
C GLN A 388 33.92 -1.79 0.27
N ALA A 389 34.71 -1.37 1.27
CA ALA A 389 34.48 -1.70 2.67
C ALA A 389 33.17 -1.12 3.19
N PHE A 390 32.80 0.12 2.81
CA PHE A 390 31.51 0.71 3.17
C PHE A 390 30.33 -0.10 2.59
N VAL A 391 30.39 -0.49 1.30
CA VAL A 391 29.34 -1.30 0.68
C VAL A 391 29.22 -2.67 1.35
N ALA A 392 30.36 -3.28 1.71
CA ALA A 392 30.38 -4.56 2.42
C ALA A 392 29.79 -4.44 3.84
N ASP A 393 30.18 -3.44 4.62
CA ASP A 393 29.64 -3.17 5.98
C ASP A 393 28.12 -2.92 5.91
N LEU A 394 27.65 -2.14 4.92
CA LEU A 394 26.23 -1.90 4.72
C LEU A 394 25.47 -3.19 4.39
N GLY A 395 26.06 -4.05 3.55
CA GLY A 395 25.50 -5.38 3.22
C GLY A 395 25.42 -6.30 4.44
N GLU A 396 26.45 -6.29 5.29
CA GLU A 396 26.50 -7.04 6.54
C GLU A 396 25.41 -6.57 7.52
N ARG A 397 25.29 -5.26 7.75
CA ARG A 397 24.26 -4.67 8.62
C ARG A 397 22.84 -5.01 8.16
N LEU A 398 22.62 -5.01 6.84
CA LEU A 398 21.32 -5.34 6.25
C LEU A 398 21.09 -6.86 6.14
N GLY A 399 22.12 -7.68 6.37
CA GLY A 399 22.06 -9.13 6.18
C GLY A 399 21.75 -9.53 4.73
N THR A 400 22.21 -8.76 3.75
CA THR A 400 21.95 -9.00 2.32
C THR A 400 23.17 -8.70 1.47
N ASP A 401 23.37 -9.50 0.42
CA ASP A 401 24.32 -9.17 -0.63
C ASP A 401 23.76 -8.04 -1.50
N LEU A 402 24.50 -6.94 -1.61
CA LEU A 402 24.14 -5.78 -2.43
C LEU A 402 24.57 -5.97 -3.89
N GLY A 403 25.39 -6.97 -4.20
CA GLY A 403 25.92 -7.22 -5.52
C GLY A 403 26.76 -6.05 -6.05
N ASP A 404 26.90 -5.98 -7.38
CA ASP A 404 27.64 -4.90 -8.03
C ASP A 404 26.82 -3.61 -8.12
N VAL A 405 27.04 -2.70 -7.18
CA VAL A 405 26.50 -1.33 -7.16
C VAL A 405 27.35 -0.34 -7.96
N SER A 406 28.55 -0.75 -8.40
CA SER A 406 29.53 0.15 -9.00
C SER A 406 29.06 0.68 -10.35
N PHE A 407 28.44 -0.17 -11.18
CA PHE A 407 27.93 0.24 -12.49
C PHE A 407 26.83 1.31 -12.37
N GLY A 408 25.84 1.09 -11.50
CA GLY A 408 24.77 2.06 -11.24
C GLY A 408 25.31 3.38 -10.68
N ALA A 409 26.32 3.31 -9.81
CA ALA A 409 26.96 4.49 -9.24
C ALA A 409 27.73 5.30 -10.29
N LYS A 410 28.53 4.63 -11.12
CA LYS A 410 29.26 5.26 -12.23
C LYS A 410 28.31 5.92 -13.23
N LYS A 411 27.23 5.25 -13.62
CA LYS A 411 26.18 5.83 -14.48
C LYS A 411 25.60 7.12 -13.89
N LYS A 412 25.25 7.11 -12.60
CA LYS A 412 24.69 8.28 -11.93
C LYS A 412 25.71 9.43 -11.81
N ALA A 413 26.97 9.12 -11.51
CA ALA A 413 28.04 10.10 -11.43
C ALA A 413 28.31 10.78 -12.79
N LEU A 414 28.35 10.01 -13.88
CA LEU A 414 28.54 10.53 -15.23
C LEU A 414 27.37 11.39 -15.69
N LEU A 415 26.13 10.97 -15.44
CA LEU A 415 24.94 11.78 -15.75
C LEU A 415 24.95 13.12 -15.00
N ALA A 416 25.46 13.16 -13.77
CA ALA A 416 25.61 14.42 -13.04
C ALA A 416 26.71 15.33 -13.63
N ARG A 417 27.78 14.75 -14.21
CA ARG A 417 28.87 15.49 -14.87
C ARG A 417 28.48 16.03 -16.24
N LEU A 418 27.67 15.30 -17.00
CA LEU A 418 27.25 15.64 -18.36
C LEU A 418 26.56 17.02 -18.46
N GLY A 419 25.87 17.46 -17.39
CA GLY A 419 25.14 18.73 -17.37
C GLY A 419 24.01 18.79 -18.40
N LEU A 420 23.45 19.99 -18.61
CA LEU A 420 22.45 20.26 -19.66
C LEU A 420 23.11 20.97 -20.86
N PRO A 421 22.67 20.69 -22.10
CA PRO A 421 23.06 21.45 -23.28
C PRO A 421 22.65 22.93 -23.17
N PRO A 422 23.27 23.84 -23.95
CA PRO A 422 24.20 23.56 -25.05
C PRO A 422 25.66 23.35 -24.61
N TYR A 423 26.43 22.71 -25.49
CA TYR A 423 27.87 22.43 -25.34
C TYR A 423 28.72 23.32 -26.27
N ASP A 424 28.17 24.44 -26.70
CA ASP A 424 28.86 25.41 -27.55
C ASP A 424 29.93 26.19 -26.76
N GLY A 425 31.07 26.43 -27.40
CA GLY A 425 32.17 27.22 -26.86
C GLY A 425 33.12 26.49 -25.89
N PRO A 426 34.14 27.21 -25.36
CA PRO A 426 35.26 26.61 -24.64
C PRO A 426 34.86 25.85 -23.38
N GLU A 427 33.92 26.39 -22.59
CA GLU A 427 33.40 25.73 -21.37
C GLU A 427 32.56 24.49 -21.69
N GLY A 428 31.94 24.44 -22.88
CA GLY A 428 31.23 23.26 -23.37
C GLY A 428 32.20 22.14 -23.74
N ALA A 429 33.27 22.48 -24.48
CA ALA A 429 34.32 21.55 -24.87
C ALA A 429 35.09 20.99 -23.67
N GLU A 430 35.44 21.81 -22.67
CA GLU A 430 36.10 21.33 -21.44
C GLU A 430 35.23 20.38 -20.62
N ARG A 431 33.92 20.65 -20.55
CA ARG A 431 32.95 19.73 -19.91
C ARG A 431 32.80 18.43 -20.70
N ALA A 432 32.80 18.50 -22.03
CA ALA A 432 32.73 17.34 -22.91
C ALA A 432 33.96 16.43 -22.73
N ALA A 433 35.16 17.01 -22.76
CA ALA A 433 36.42 16.30 -22.53
C ALA A 433 36.49 15.68 -21.13
N SER A 434 36.15 16.46 -20.08
CA SER A 434 36.12 15.97 -18.69
C SER A 434 35.11 14.83 -18.50
N THR A 435 33.99 14.86 -19.21
CA THR A 435 32.99 13.78 -19.17
C THR A 435 33.47 12.54 -19.90
N ARG A 436 34.13 12.69 -21.05
CA ARG A 436 34.76 11.60 -21.80
C ARG A 436 35.86 10.92 -20.98
N ASP A 437 36.79 11.69 -20.42
CA ASP A 437 37.89 11.16 -19.62
C ASP A 437 37.37 10.40 -18.39
N ALA A 438 36.31 10.92 -17.76
CA ALA A 438 35.64 10.23 -16.67
C ALA A 438 34.97 8.93 -17.14
N ALA A 439 34.33 8.92 -18.31
CA ALA A 439 33.70 7.73 -18.86
C ALA A 439 34.73 6.63 -19.17
N VAL A 440 35.85 7.00 -19.81
CA VAL A 440 36.98 6.12 -20.09
C VAL A 440 37.59 5.57 -18.79
N ALA A 441 37.86 6.44 -17.81
CA ALA A 441 38.41 6.02 -16.52
C ALA A 441 37.48 5.09 -15.73
N MET A 442 36.16 5.28 -15.86
CA MET A 442 35.14 4.44 -15.24
C MET A 442 34.83 3.18 -16.04
N GLY A 443 35.34 3.06 -17.28
CA GLY A 443 35.06 1.96 -18.20
C GLY A 443 33.59 1.90 -18.62
N ILE A 444 32.98 3.06 -18.88
CA ILE A 444 31.58 3.20 -19.33
C ILE A 444 31.56 3.73 -20.75
N ASP A 445 30.80 3.06 -21.62
CA ASP A 445 30.46 3.57 -22.94
C ASP A 445 29.31 4.59 -22.84
N LEU A 446 29.55 5.81 -23.34
CA LEU A 446 28.58 6.90 -23.26
C LEU A 446 27.29 6.62 -24.08
N ALA A 447 27.39 5.88 -25.18
CA ALA A 447 26.25 5.53 -26.01
C ALA A 447 25.55 4.25 -25.51
N ALA A 448 26.30 3.15 -25.36
CA ALA A 448 25.76 1.83 -25.05
C ALA A 448 25.36 1.67 -23.57
N ASP A 449 26.18 2.15 -22.62
CA ASP A 449 25.94 1.92 -21.19
C ASP A 449 25.14 3.07 -20.55
N LEU A 450 25.47 4.31 -20.90
CA LEU A 450 24.74 5.49 -20.40
C LEU A 450 23.39 5.65 -21.10
N GLY A 451 23.27 5.20 -22.35
CA GLY A 451 22.06 5.31 -23.16
C GLY A 451 21.83 6.73 -23.69
N LEU A 452 22.91 7.49 -23.94
CA LEU A 452 22.78 8.83 -24.50
C LEU A 452 22.27 8.78 -25.94
N PRO A 453 21.39 9.70 -26.35
CA PRO A 453 21.01 9.83 -27.75
C PRO A 453 22.23 10.09 -28.63
N ASP A 454 22.26 9.48 -29.83
CA ASP A 454 23.32 9.67 -30.83
C ASP A 454 23.63 11.16 -31.09
N LYS A 455 22.57 11.99 -31.16
CA LYS A 455 22.70 13.44 -31.31
C LYS A 455 23.48 14.09 -30.16
N THR A 456 23.31 13.62 -28.93
CA THR A 456 24.01 14.14 -27.75
C THR A 456 25.48 13.73 -27.77
N VAL A 457 25.77 12.47 -28.10
CA VAL A 457 27.14 11.97 -28.23
C VAL A 457 27.90 12.75 -29.32
N LYS A 458 27.27 12.92 -30.49
CA LYS A 458 27.84 13.72 -31.59
C LYS A 458 28.04 15.18 -31.23
N ALA A 459 27.15 15.78 -30.44
CA ALA A 459 27.32 17.16 -29.98
C ALA A 459 28.50 17.34 -29.00
N LEU A 460 28.75 16.35 -28.13
CA LEU A 460 29.90 16.35 -27.22
C LEU A 460 31.20 16.17 -28.01
N PHE A 461 31.23 15.18 -28.92
CA PHE A 461 32.33 14.97 -29.85
C PHE A 461 32.62 16.24 -30.66
N ALA A 462 31.59 16.88 -31.23
CA ALA A 462 31.76 18.08 -32.03
C ALA A 462 32.34 19.26 -31.24
N ALA A 463 31.93 19.44 -29.98
CA ALA A 463 32.47 20.49 -29.12
C ALA A 463 33.97 20.31 -28.87
N GLU A 464 34.41 19.08 -28.59
CA GLU A 464 35.81 18.77 -28.34
C GLU A 464 36.65 18.78 -29.63
N ALA A 465 36.13 18.24 -30.74
CA ALA A 465 36.79 18.29 -32.04
C ALA A 465 36.99 19.73 -32.53
N THR A 466 36.00 20.60 -32.33
CA THR A 466 36.12 22.04 -32.65
C THR A 466 37.28 22.68 -31.87
N LYS A 467 37.41 22.35 -30.57
CA LYS A 467 38.50 22.87 -29.75
C LYS A 467 39.86 22.36 -30.23
N ALA A 468 39.99 21.06 -30.50
CA ALA A 468 41.24 20.45 -30.98
C ALA A 468 41.70 21.06 -32.31
N ILE A 469 40.78 21.25 -33.27
CA ILE A 469 41.09 21.87 -34.57
C ILE A 469 41.46 23.35 -34.41
N ASP A 470 40.71 24.12 -33.62
CA ASP A 470 40.99 25.54 -33.39
C ASP A 470 42.35 25.76 -32.68
N GLU A 471 42.79 24.81 -31.83
CA GLU A 471 44.09 24.83 -31.14
C GLU A 471 45.25 24.24 -31.96
N GLY A 472 44.96 23.68 -33.15
CA GLY A 472 45.97 23.13 -34.06
C GLY A 472 46.40 21.69 -33.76
N ASP A 473 45.61 20.95 -32.97
CA ASP A 473 45.82 19.55 -32.59
C ASP A 473 44.84 18.62 -33.32
N ALA A 474 44.70 18.79 -34.64
CA ALA A 474 43.72 18.04 -35.42
C ALA A 474 44.01 16.52 -35.47
N ASP A 475 45.26 16.11 -35.25
CA ASP A 475 45.67 14.70 -35.20
C ASP A 475 45.02 13.95 -34.02
N SER A 476 44.60 14.64 -32.94
CA SER A 476 43.97 14.02 -31.78
C SER A 476 42.46 13.78 -31.94
N VAL A 477 41.83 14.29 -33.00
CA VAL A 477 40.37 14.14 -33.24
C VAL A 477 39.95 12.67 -33.37
N GLY A 478 40.83 11.80 -33.89
CA GLY A 478 40.60 10.36 -33.92
C GLY A 478 40.51 9.73 -32.53
N ASP A 479 41.46 10.06 -31.65
CA ASP A 479 41.49 9.59 -30.26
C ASP A 479 40.29 10.12 -29.46
N VAL A 480 39.84 11.35 -29.77
CA VAL A 480 38.63 11.94 -29.21
C VAL A 480 37.40 11.11 -29.58
N ALA A 481 37.28 10.70 -30.85
CA ALA A 481 36.14 9.91 -31.33
C ALA A 481 36.04 8.53 -30.66
N ASP A 482 37.18 7.86 -30.48
CA ASP A 482 37.25 6.57 -29.79
C ASP A 482 36.74 6.67 -28.35
N GLY A 483 37.09 7.76 -27.64
CA GLY A 483 36.60 8.00 -26.28
C GLY A 483 35.09 8.23 -26.16
N TYR A 484 34.42 8.58 -27.26
CA TYR A 484 32.96 8.67 -27.35
C TYR A 484 32.28 7.39 -27.84
N GLY A 485 33.05 6.34 -28.16
CA GLY A 485 32.53 5.07 -28.68
C GLY A 485 31.96 5.20 -30.10
N LEU A 486 32.35 6.24 -30.85
CA LEU A 486 31.93 6.41 -32.23
C LEU A 486 32.72 5.47 -33.15
N SER A 487 32.04 4.82 -34.10
CA SER A 487 32.73 4.07 -35.14
C SER A 487 33.52 5.03 -36.03
N GLY A 488 34.60 4.56 -36.67
CA GLY A 488 35.37 5.42 -37.59
C GLY A 488 34.51 6.06 -38.69
N GLU A 489 33.50 5.35 -39.20
CA GLU A 489 32.57 5.87 -40.19
C GLU A 489 31.64 6.96 -39.61
N ASP A 490 31.09 6.73 -38.40
CA ASP A 490 30.23 7.70 -37.73
C ASP A 490 30.99 8.95 -37.28
N ALA A 491 32.24 8.79 -36.84
CA ALA A 491 33.13 9.87 -36.45
C ALA A 491 33.52 10.73 -37.66
N SER A 492 33.94 10.11 -38.77
CA SER A 492 34.26 10.83 -40.01
C SER A 492 33.06 11.61 -40.53
N LYS A 493 31.87 10.99 -40.52
CA LYS A 493 30.65 11.68 -40.95
C LYS A 493 30.27 12.84 -40.03
N ALA A 494 30.33 12.63 -38.71
CA ALA A 494 30.04 13.70 -37.75
C ALA A 494 31.04 14.86 -37.85
N LEU A 495 32.31 14.56 -38.14
CA LEU A 495 33.35 15.55 -38.37
C LEU A 495 33.11 16.33 -39.67
N ALA A 496 32.74 15.65 -40.76
CA ALA A 496 32.41 16.28 -42.04
C ALA A 496 31.18 17.20 -41.92
N ASP A 497 30.11 16.74 -41.26
CA ASP A 497 28.90 17.52 -41.00
C ASP A 497 29.22 18.77 -40.14
N LEU A 498 30.10 18.63 -39.13
CA LEU A 498 30.57 19.72 -38.29
C LEU A 498 31.39 20.73 -39.11
N ALA A 499 32.39 20.25 -39.84
CA ALA A 499 33.29 21.09 -40.61
C ALA A 499 32.54 21.88 -41.69
N GLU A 500 31.56 21.24 -42.36
CA GLU A 500 30.67 21.93 -43.30
C GLU A 500 29.91 23.07 -42.61
N SER A 501 29.31 22.81 -41.45
CA SER A 501 28.60 23.85 -40.69
C SER A 501 29.53 25.01 -40.31
N VAL A 502 30.73 24.72 -39.79
CA VAL A 502 31.71 25.72 -39.37
C VAL A 502 32.20 26.54 -40.56
N VAL A 503 32.50 25.91 -41.70
CA VAL A 503 32.93 26.61 -42.93
C VAL A 503 31.85 27.58 -43.41
N LEU A 504 30.59 27.14 -43.49
CA LEU A 504 29.48 28.00 -43.93
C LEU A 504 29.24 29.17 -42.95
N ASP A 505 29.31 28.91 -41.64
CA ASP A 505 29.18 29.95 -40.61
C ASP A 505 30.33 30.95 -40.68
N CYS A 506 31.56 30.51 -40.94
CA CYS A 506 32.73 31.39 -41.13
C CYS A 506 32.53 32.33 -42.33
N VAL A 507 31.99 31.84 -43.45
CA VAL A 507 31.69 32.68 -44.62
C VAL A 507 30.65 33.75 -44.27
N GLU A 508 29.54 33.37 -43.62
CA GLU A 508 28.50 34.32 -43.22
C GLU A 508 28.99 35.33 -42.17
N ASN A 509 29.78 34.88 -41.19
CA ASN A 509 30.39 35.74 -40.18
C ASN A 509 31.39 36.72 -40.80
N ALA A 510 32.23 36.27 -41.73
CA ALA A 510 33.16 37.14 -42.44
C ALA A 510 32.45 38.19 -43.28
N LYS A 511 31.37 37.81 -44.00
CA LYS A 511 30.52 38.78 -44.71
C LYS A 511 29.94 39.82 -43.76
N ALA A 512 29.40 39.39 -42.63
CA ALA A 512 28.81 40.27 -41.62
C ALA A 512 29.88 41.21 -41.03
N SER A 513 31.05 40.69 -40.67
CA SER A 513 32.21 41.45 -40.18
C SER A 513 32.71 42.47 -41.21
N ALA A 514 32.74 42.11 -42.50
CA ALA A 514 33.08 43.01 -43.59
C ALA A 514 32.05 44.14 -43.76
N ILE A 515 30.74 43.85 -43.64
CA ILE A 515 29.66 44.88 -43.63
C ILE A 515 29.84 45.83 -42.45
N MET A 516 30.17 45.29 -41.28
CA MET A 516 30.37 46.06 -40.05
C MET A 516 31.71 46.80 -39.98
N LYS A 517 32.51 46.78 -41.06
CA LYS A 517 33.84 47.41 -41.14
C LYS A 517 34.81 46.91 -40.06
N LYS A 518 34.77 45.62 -39.75
CA LYS A 518 35.71 44.93 -38.86
C LYS A 518 36.60 43.97 -39.66
N PRO A 519 37.58 44.48 -40.44
CA PRO A 519 38.33 43.67 -41.40
C PRO A 519 39.21 42.60 -40.75
N VAL A 520 39.78 42.88 -39.56
CA VAL A 520 40.60 41.89 -38.82
C VAL A 520 39.77 40.67 -38.45
N ARG A 521 38.55 40.87 -37.93
CA ARG A 521 37.65 39.78 -37.56
C ARG A 521 37.17 38.98 -38.79
N ALA A 522 36.91 39.65 -39.90
CA ALA A 522 36.60 38.97 -41.16
C ALA A 522 37.76 38.10 -41.65
N CYS A 523 39.01 38.53 -41.43
CA CYS A 523 40.19 37.74 -41.77
C CYS A 523 40.42 36.58 -40.79
N GLU A 524 40.13 36.75 -39.50
CA GLU A 524 40.14 35.66 -38.50
C GLU A 524 39.11 34.57 -38.84
N ASP A 525 37.90 34.95 -39.28
CA ASP A 525 36.88 34.01 -39.75
C ASP A 525 37.34 33.27 -41.04
N MET A 526 38.10 33.92 -41.92
CA MET A 526 38.70 33.30 -43.13
C MET A 526 39.87 32.38 -42.80
N ASP A 527 40.72 32.74 -41.83
CA ASP A 527 41.77 31.87 -41.30
C ASP A 527 41.15 30.60 -40.71
N ARG A 528 40.04 30.73 -39.97
CA ARG A 528 39.30 29.60 -39.41
C ARG A 528 38.66 28.73 -40.50
N LEU A 529 38.10 29.32 -41.56
CA LEU A 529 37.57 28.56 -42.69
C LEU A 529 38.62 27.64 -43.31
N LEU A 530 39.84 28.14 -43.53
CA LEU A 530 40.94 27.36 -44.09
C LEU A 530 41.40 26.20 -43.19
N LEU A 531 41.16 26.26 -41.88
CA LEU A 531 41.45 25.15 -40.97
C LEU A 531 40.45 23.99 -41.10
N TYR A 532 39.18 24.28 -41.41
CA TYR A 532 38.14 23.26 -41.43
C TYR A 532 37.89 22.67 -42.82
N ILE A 533 38.31 23.35 -43.89
CA ILE A 533 37.99 22.93 -45.26
C ILE A 533 38.51 21.53 -45.61
N ASP A 534 39.68 21.16 -45.08
CA ASP A 534 40.32 19.86 -45.29
C ASP A 534 39.52 18.69 -44.68
N PHE A 535 38.58 18.99 -43.79
CA PHE A 535 37.71 18.01 -43.13
C PHE A 535 36.30 17.95 -43.77
N THR A 536 36.04 18.68 -44.85
CA THR A 536 34.71 18.76 -45.48
C THR A 536 34.60 17.92 -46.76
N ASP A 537 33.42 17.34 -46.96
CA ASP A 537 32.96 16.74 -48.23
C ASP A 537 31.92 17.68 -48.90
N LEU A 538 32.23 18.96 -49.04
CA LEU A 538 31.30 19.95 -49.59
C LEU A 538 30.90 19.60 -51.03
N GLU A 539 29.59 19.70 -51.33
CA GLU A 539 29.10 19.63 -52.71
C GLU A 539 29.72 20.75 -53.57
N GLU A 540 30.13 20.41 -54.80
CA GLU A 540 30.73 21.34 -55.77
C GLU A 540 29.86 22.60 -55.94
N GLY A 541 30.48 23.78 -55.81
CA GLY A 541 29.81 25.08 -55.88
C GLY A 541 28.94 25.47 -54.68
N LYS A 542 28.85 24.68 -53.59
CA LYS A 542 28.14 25.06 -52.36
C LYS A 542 28.85 26.19 -51.63
N LEU A 543 30.17 26.12 -51.57
CA LEU A 543 31.02 27.17 -50.99
C LEU A 543 30.95 28.46 -51.82
N GLU A 544 31.03 28.38 -53.15
CA GLU A 544 30.92 29.56 -54.03
C GLU A 544 29.58 30.28 -53.84
N LYS A 545 28.47 29.52 -53.77
CA LYS A 545 27.14 30.06 -53.44
C LYS A 545 27.11 30.71 -52.06
N ALA A 546 27.77 30.11 -51.07
CA ALA A 546 27.89 30.65 -49.73
C ALA A 546 28.65 31.97 -49.75
N PHE A 547 29.69 32.20 -50.55
CA PHE A 547 30.34 33.51 -50.66
C PHE A 547 29.49 34.57 -51.40
N GLY A 548 28.73 34.14 -52.41
CA GLY A 548 27.83 35.00 -53.19
C GLY A 548 28.53 36.21 -53.81
N ASN A 549 27.86 37.36 -53.83
CA ASN A 549 28.36 38.57 -54.50
C ASN A 549 29.55 39.24 -53.80
N LYS A 550 29.96 38.76 -52.61
CA LYS A 550 31.05 39.33 -51.81
C LYS A 550 32.38 38.58 -51.95
N LYS A 551 32.44 37.55 -52.80
CA LYS A 551 33.61 36.69 -52.96
C LYS A 551 34.89 37.47 -53.26
N GLN A 552 34.86 38.39 -54.23
CA GLN A 552 36.03 39.18 -54.63
C GLN A 552 36.47 40.12 -53.49
N ASP A 553 35.52 40.81 -52.86
CA ASP A 553 35.79 41.75 -51.77
C ASP A 553 36.44 41.08 -50.55
N LEU A 554 36.01 39.85 -50.20
CA LEU A 554 36.57 39.10 -49.06
C LEU A 554 37.95 38.52 -49.39
N VAL A 555 38.16 38.00 -50.59
CA VAL A 555 39.47 37.48 -51.03
C VAL A 555 40.50 38.62 -51.12
N ASP A 556 40.13 39.76 -51.71
CA ASP A 556 41.03 40.92 -51.80
C ASP A 556 41.36 41.49 -50.40
N MET A 557 40.38 41.49 -49.49
CA MET A 557 40.57 41.90 -48.09
C MET A 557 41.53 40.97 -47.34
N TYR A 558 41.37 39.65 -47.51
CA TYR A 558 42.22 38.66 -46.86
C TYR A 558 43.64 38.66 -47.44
N ALA A 559 43.80 38.81 -48.76
CA ALA A 559 45.10 38.95 -49.41
C ALA A 559 45.88 40.16 -48.86
N ALA A 560 45.24 41.34 -48.76
CA ALA A 560 45.86 42.53 -48.19
C ALA A 560 46.24 42.36 -46.70
N TYR A 561 45.48 41.56 -45.95
CA TYR A 561 45.81 41.21 -44.57
C TYR A 561 47.03 40.27 -44.49
N CYS A 562 47.12 39.28 -45.37
CA CYS A 562 48.23 38.34 -45.45
C CYS A 562 49.55 39.02 -45.85
N ASP A 563 49.52 39.89 -46.87
CA ASP A 563 50.66 40.69 -47.34
C ASP A 563 51.27 41.56 -46.21
N SER A 564 50.42 41.99 -45.27
CA SER A 564 50.86 42.80 -44.12
C SER A 564 51.59 42.02 -43.01
N LYS A 565 51.51 40.68 -43.03
CA LYS A 565 52.04 39.81 -41.97
C LYS A 565 53.23 38.91 -42.38
N GLY A 566 53.55 38.82 -43.67
CA GLY A 566 54.77 38.19 -44.19
C GLY A 566 54.57 36.93 -45.05
N PRO A 567 55.65 36.36 -45.62
CA PRO A 567 55.59 35.40 -46.74
C PRO A 567 55.00 34.02 -46.41
N GLU A 568 55.03 33.57 -45.15
CA GLU A 568 54.36 32.31 -44.74
C GLU A 568 52.83 32.43 -44.76
N ILE A 569 52.30 33.64 -44.70
CA ILE A 569 50.86 33.92 -44.66
C ILE A 569 50.33 34.22 -46.07
N GLU A 570 51.19 34.63 -47.01
CA GLU A 570 50.84 34.80 -48.44
C GLU A 570 50.35 33.48 -49.08
N ALA A 571 50.89 32.33 -48.67
CA ALA A 571 50.42 31.01 -49.12
C ALA A 571 48.96 30.73 -48.73
N LYS A 572 48.47 31.29 -47.61
CA LYS A 572 47.07 31.15 -47.19
C LYS A 572 46.13 31.98 -48.07
N ALA A 573 46.57 33.15 -48.52
CA ALA A 573 45.81 33.97 -49.45
C ALA A 573 45.66 33.29 -50.81
N GLU A 574 46.70 32.62 -51.28
CA GLU A 574 46.65 31.80 -52.50
C GLU A 574 45.73 30.59 -52.31
N ALA A 575 45.83 29.87 -51.19
CA ALA A 575 44.95 28.76 -50.86
C ALA A 575 43.46 29.17 -50.80
N LEU A 576 43.13 30.31 -50.17
CA LEU A 576 41.75 30.83 -50.14
C LEU A 576 41.27 31.21 -51.55
N ARG A 577 42.14 31.79 -52.37
CA ARG A 577 41.79 32.19 -53.73
C ARG A 577 41.55 30.96 -54.62
N GLU A 578 42.42 29.96 -54.55
CA GLU A 578 42.20 28.69 -55.25
C GLU A 578 40.92 28.02 -54.79
N LEU A 579 40.67 27.99 -53.48
CA LEU A 579 39.46 27.42 -52.91
C LEU A 579 38.21 28.13 -53.44
N VAL A 580 38.10 29.46 -53.35
CA VAL A 580 36.88 30.21 -53.69
C VAL A 580 36.60 30.26 -55.21
N PHE A 581 37.64 30.17 -56.05
CA PHE A 581 37.52 30.28 -57.51
C PHE A 581 37.70 28.97 -58.27
N SER A 582 38.04 27.87 -57.59
CA SER A 582 38.18 26.53 -58.19
C SER A 582 37.20 25.49 -57.62
N SER A 583 36.47 25.80 -56.52
CA SER A 583 35.46 24.93 -55.87
C SER A 583 34.05 25.03 -56.44
#